data_AF-A0A1H9L8I5-F1
#
_entry.id   AF-A0A1H9L8I5-F1
#
_cell.length_a   1.000
_cell.length_b   1.000
_cell.length_c   1.000
_cell.angle_alpha   90.00
_cell.angle_beta   90.00
_cell.angle_gamma   90.00
#
_symmetry.space_group_name_H-M   'P 1'
#
loop_
_entity.id
_entity.type
_entity.pdbx_description
1 polymer ?
#
loop_
_entity_poly.entity_id
_entity_poly.type
_entity_poly.pdbx_seq_one_letter_code
_entity_poly.pdbx_strand_id
1 'polypeptide(L)'
;MRMKIDTTVTEVKENGKTYLRLVEGTEQLKAISDKAMAGVNLFPGAKIDSFLVKQDSIVVFPDNKGEFDLDFFKQLDENFDTIAKYARVATCFEEVAFDEKSYFNMIMWLMDNMDENWSQSPYGESFYSSKNIDWGYKPEGSLRVSDHWNFGENGEHCPTAEPVDGWAVCKFENGKYHLIKKF
;
A
#
# COMPACT_ATOMS: atom_id res chain seq x y z
N MET A 1 14.70 -2.64 12.12
CA MET A 1 16.03 -3.30 12.10
C MET A 1 16.31 -3.66 10.66
N ARG A 2 17.54 -3.50 10.15
CA ARG A 2 17.88 -3.92 8.79
C ARG A 2 18.31 -5.39 8.80
N MET A 3 17.80 -6.18 7.85
CA MET A 3 18.28 -7.53 7.61
C MET A 3 18.89 -7.60 6.22
N LYS A 4 20.01 -8.30 6.09
CA LYS A 4 20.67 -8.56 4.82
C LYS A 4 20.35 -9.96 4.32
N ILE A 5 20.08 -10.09 3.03
CA ILE A 5 19.94 -11.36 2.33
C ILE A 5 20.93 -11.50 1.18
N ASP A 6 21.14 -12.72 0.73
CA ASP A 6 21.89 -13.00 -0.48
C ASP A 6 21.13 -12.52 -1.73
N THR A 7 21.82 -11.71 -2.55
CA THR A 7 21.26 -11.13 -3.79
C THR A 7 21.88 -11.74 -5.05
N THR A 8 22.49 -12.92 -4.94
CA THR A 8 23.05 -13.65 -6.07
C THR A 8 21.91 -14.13 -6.97
N VAL A 9 21.85 -13.55 -8.17
CA VAL A 9 20.85 -13.93 -9.17
C VAL A 9 21.19 -15.29 -9.75
N THR A 10 20.23 -16.20 -9.68
CA THR A 10 20.30 -17.55 -10.26
C THR A 10 19.33 -17.65 -11.42
N GLU A 11 19.80 -18.19 -12.54
CA GLU A 11 18.92 -18.59 -13.65
C GLU A 11 18.23 -19.90 -13.34
N VAL A 12 16.90 -19.90 -13.35
CA VAL A 12 16.07 -21.08 -13.11
C VAL A 12 15.26 -21.38 -14.37
N LYS A 13 15.33 -22.61 -14.88
CA LYS A 13 14.59 -23.05 -16.06
C LYS A 13 13.37 -23.86 -15.65
N GLU A 14 12.18 -23.34 -15.95
CA GLU A 14 10.89 -23.97 -15.63
C GLU A 14 9.94 -23.86 -16.83
N ASN A 15 9.27 -24.95 -17.18
CA ASN A 15 8.28 -24.99 -18.28
C ASN A 15 8.77 -24.37 -19.60
N GLY A 16 10.04 -24.59 -19.94
CA GLY A 16 10.66 -24.04 -21.16
C GLY A 16 10.97 -22.54 -21.12
N LYS A 17 10.83 -21.88 -19.97
CA LYS A 17 11.17 -20.46 -19.75
C LYS A 17 12.32 -20.34 -18.76
N THR A 18 13.14 -19.30 -18.94
CA THR A 18 14.20 -18.93 -17.99
C THR A 18 13.71 -17.79 -17.11
N TYR A 19 13.88 -17.94 -15.80
CA TYR A 19 13.55 -16.96 -14.78
C TYR A 19 14.82 -16.56 -14.02
N LEU A 20 14.92 -15.28 -13.66
CA LEU A 20 15.94 -14.80 -12.74
C LEU A 20 15.36 -14.81 -11.33
N ARG A 21 16.04 -15.46 -10.38
CA ARG A 21 15.58 -15.59 -8.99
C ARG A 21 16.71 -15.39 -7.99
N LEU A 22 16.38 -14.86 -6.82
CA LEU A 22 17.25 -14.84 -5.65
C LEU A 22 16.95 -16.09 -4.81
N VAL A 23 17.49 -17.25 -5.21
CA VAL A 23 17.16 -18.54 -4.59
C VAL A 23 17.62 -18.58 -3.13
N GLU A 24 18.90 -18.29 -2.88
CA GLU A 24 19.45 -18.27 -1.51
C GLU A 24 18.78 -17.20 -0.64
N GLY A 25 18.56 -15.99 -1.18
CA GLY A 25 17.82 -14.95 -0.48
C GLY A 25 16.38 -15.35 -0.13
N THR A 26 15.72 -16.13 -1.00
CA THR A 26 14.38 -16.65 -0.72
C THR A 26 14.40 -17.68 0.42
N GLU A 27 15.38 -18.59 0.45
CA GLU A 27 15.50 -19.55 1.55
C GLU A 27 15.79 -18.87 2.90
N GLN A 28 16.61 -17.81 2.89
CA GLN A 28 16.87 -16.98 4.06
C GLN A 28 15.61 -16.26 4.56
N LEU A 29 14.76 -15.76 3.66
CA LEU A 29 13.47 -15.15 4.02
C LEU A 29 12.45 -16.18 4.53
N LYS A 30 12.45 -17.39 3.97
CA LYS A 30 11.56 -18.48 4.41
C LYS A 30 11.83 -18.97 5.82
N ALA A 31 13.03 -18.72 6.36
CA ALA A 31 13.32 -18.94 7.77
C ALA A 31 12.54 -17.99 8.71
N ILE A 32 11.92 -16.93 8.17
CA ILE A 32 11.17 -15.90 8.90
C ILE A 32 9.68 -16.01 8.61
N SER A 33 9.30 -16.15 7.34
CA SER A 33 7.90 -16.33 6.92
C SER A 33 7.81 -17.28 5.72
N ASP A 34 6.88 -18.21 5.79
CA ASP A 34 6.59 -19.19 4.75
C ASP A 34 6.07 -18.56 3.44
N LYS A 35 5.59 -17.31 3.50
CA LYS A 35 5.06 -16.55 2.35
C LYS A 35 6.14 -15.72 1.65
N ALA A 36 7.31 -15.62 2.25
CA ALA A 36 8.33 -14.68 1.83
C ALA A 36 9.06 -15.16 0.57
N MET A 37 9.29 -14.25 -0.37
CA MET A 37 10.07 -14.47 -1.57
C MET A 37 11.00 -13.30 -1.82
N ALA A 38 12.24 -13.56 -2.24
CA ALA A 38 13.17 -12.51 -2.60
C ALA A 38 12.94 -12.10 -4.07
N GLY A 39 12.62 -10.82 -4.28
CA GLY A 39 12.37 -10.23 -5.60
C GLY A 39 13.65 -9.79 -6.29
N VAL A 40 13.77 -10.09 -7.58
CA VAL A 40 14.85 -9.54 -8.41
C VAL A 40 14.43 -8.14 -8.88
N ASN A 41 15.18 -7.12 -8.49
CA ASN A 41 14.99 -5.78 -9.03
C ASN A 41 15.75 -5.64 -10.37
N LEU A 42 15.01 -5.64 -11.48
CA LEU A 42 15.57 -5.55 -12.84
C LEU A 42 15.62 -4.11 -13.38
N PHE A 43 15.10 -3.12 -12.65
CA PHE A 43 14.95 -1.76 -13.15
C PHE A 43 15.79 -0.76 -12.33
N PRO A 44 16.79 -0.11 -12.95
CA PRO A 44 17.49 1.01 -12.32
C PRO A 44 16.52 2.17 -12.15
N GLY A 45 16.01 2.37 -10.93
CA GLY A 45 15.06 3.44 -10.58
C GLY A 45 13.82 2.98 -9.80
N ALA A 46 13.53 1.68 -9.74
CA ALA A 46 12.51 1.16 -8.83
C ALA A 46 12.92 1.45 -7.38
N LYS A 47 12.00 1.94 -6.54
CA LYS A 47 12.26 2.22 -5.12
C LYS A 47 12.81 0.94 -4.47
N ILE A 48 14.10 0.98 -4.16
CA ILE A 48 14.85 -0.11 -3.52
C ILE A 48 14.55 -0.05 -2.02
N ASP A 49 14.40 -1.20 -1.36
CA ASP A 49 13.74 -1.33 -0.04
C ASP A 49 12.21 -1.19 -0.10
N SER A 50 11.56 -2.08 -0.86
CA SER A 50 10.11 -2.13 -1.01
C SER A 50 9.57 -3.54 -0.90
N PHE A 51 8.25 -3.65 -0.71
CA PHE A 51 7.54 -4.90 -0.56
C PHE A 51 6.37 -4.96 -1.54
N LEU A 52 6.05 -6.15 -2.03
CA LEU A 52 4.84 -6.41 -2.80
C LEU A 52 4.11 -7.57 -2.16
N VAL A 53 2.93 -7.30 -1.60
CA VAL A 53 2.07 -8.31 -1.01
C VAL A 53 1.10 -8.78 -2.08
N LYS A 54 1.15 -10.08 -2.39
CA LYS A 54 0.24 -10.80 -3.30
C LYS A 54 -0.71 -11.67 -2.48
N GLN A 55 -1.64 -12.32 -3.17
CA GLN A 55 -2.62 -13.21 -2.53
C GLN A 55 -2.03 -14.40 -1.77
N ASP A 56 -0.82 -14.83 -2.12
CA ASP A 56 -0.17 -16.01 -1.56
C ASP A 56 1.27 -15.78 -1.08
N SER A 57 1.81 -14.57 -1.26
CA SER A 57 3.24 -14.31 -1.07
C SER A 57 3.54 -12.85 -0.74
N ILE A 58 4.67 -12.63 -0.06
CA ILE A 58 5.26 -11.33 0.19
C ILE A 58 6.61 -11.28 -0.54
N VAL A 59 6.68 -10.49 -1.60
CA VAL A 59 7.93 -10.29 -2.34
C VAL A 59 8.70 -9.15 -1.71
N VAL A 60 9.92 -9.44 -1.27
CA VAL A 60 10.85 -8.49 -0.67
C VAL A 60 11.85 -8.02 -1.72
N PHE A 61 11.91 -6.72 -1.97
CA PHE A 61 12.89 -6.11 -2.87
C PHE A 61 13.98 -5.43 -2.03
N PRO A 62 15.10 -6.13 -1.72
CA PRO A 62 16.16 -5.56 -0.90
C PRO A 62 16.85 -4.40 -1.61
N ASP A 63 17.47 -3.51 -0.83
CA ASP A 63 18.27 -2.40 -1.31
C ASP A 63 19.52 -2.83 -2.09
N ASN A 64 20.30 -1.87 -2.58
CA ASN A 64 21.53 -2.15 -3.34
C ASN A 64 22.64 -2.85 -2.53
N LYS A 65 22.51 -2.95 -1.20
CA LYS A 65 23.40 -3.71 -0.31
C LYS A 65 22.82 -5.08 0.05
N GLY A 66 21.63 -5.41 -0.46
CA GLY A 66 20.90 -6.62 -0.11
C GLY A 66 20.11 -6.48 1.19
N GLU A 67 19.87 -5.27 1.69
CA GLU A 67 19.21 -5.05 2.98
C GLU A 67 17.73 -4.61 2.84
N PHE A 68 16.89 -4.95 3.81
CA PHE A 68 15.50 -4.50 3.89
C PHE A 68 15.08 -4.23 5.35
N ASP A 69 13.97 -3.50 5.55
CA ASP A 69 13.41 -3.25 6.89
C ASP A 69 12.68 -4.49 7.43
N LEU A 70 13.34 -5.25 8.30
CA LEU A 70 12.79 -6.46 8.89
C LEU A 70 11.57 -6.19 9.77
N ASP A 71 11.54 -5.06 10.48
CA ASP A 71 10.43 -4.77 11.39
C ASP A 71 9.19 -4.40 10.61
N PHE A 72 9.35 -3.77 9.45
CA PHE A 72 8.24 -3.51 8.56
C PHE A 72 7.79 -4.77 7.84
N PHE A 73 8.72 -5.60 7.37
CA PHE A 73 8.41 -6.91 6.81
C PHE A 73 7.55 -7.76 7.75
N LYS A 74 7.91 -7.83 9.04
CA LYS A 74 7.13 -8.56 10.05
C LYS A 74 5.71 -8.01 10.22
N GLN A 75 5.55 -6.68 10.18
CA GLN A 75 4.21 -6.07 10.21
C GLN A 75 3.38 -6.46 8.99
N LEU A 76 3.99 -6.54 7.80
CA LEU A 76 3.30 -7.01 6.59
C LEU A 76 2.89 -8.48 6.71
N ASP A 77 3.77 -9.32 7.25
CA ASP A 77 3.51 -10.75 7.46
C ASP A 77 2.39 -10.99 8.49
N GLU A 78 2.45 -10.30 9.63
CA GLU A 78 1.43 -10.37 10.68
C GLU A 78 0.04 -9.90 10.21
N ASN A 79 -0.01 -8.99 9.23
CA ASN A 79 -1.25 -8.43 8.69
C ASN A 79 -1.55 -8.90 7.26
N PHE A 80 -0.93 -9.98 6.82
CA PHE A 80 -0.99 -10.47 5.44
C PHE A 80 -2.42 -10.61 4.93
N ASP A 81 -3.30 -11.29 5.69
CA ASP A 81 -4.68 -11.55 5.28
C ASP A 81 -5.49 -10.24 5.11
N THR A 82 -5.26 -9.26 5.98
CA THR A 82 -5.90 -7.94 5.90
C THR A 82 -5.46 -7.20 4.65
N ILE A 83 -4.16 -7.23 4.34
CA ILE A 83 -3.61 -6.60 3.14
C ILE A 83 -4.10 -7.30 1.87
N ALA A 84 -4.11 -8.64 1.85
CA ALA A 84 -4.61 -9.42 0.72
C ALA A 84 -6.11 -9.15 0.47
N LYS A 85 -6.90 -9.00 1.54
CA LYS A 85 -8.31 -8.59 1.47
C LYS A 85 -8.45 -7.17 0.92
N TYR A 86 -7.65 -6.21 1.39
CA TYR A 86 -7.63 -4.85 0.85
C TYR A 86 -7.35 -4.86 -0.66
N ALA A 87 -6.35 -5.62 -1.12
CA ALA A 87 -6.01 -5.72 -2.55
C ALA A 87 -7.21 -6.10 -3.43
N ARG A 88 -8.07 -7.01 -2.95
CA ARG A 88 -9.29 -7.42 -3.68
C ARG A 88 -10.38 -6.36 -3.69
N VAL A 89 -10.47 -5.56 -2.63
CA VAL A 89 -11.51 -4.53 -2.48
C VAL A 89 -11.13 -3.24 -3.20
N ALA A 90 -9.85 -2.85 -3.14
CA ALA A 90 -9.41 -1.51 -3.47
C ALA A 90 -8.63 -1.39 -4.79
N THR A 91 -7.74 -2.34 -5.10
CA THR A 91 -6.76 -2.12 -6.18
C THR A 91 -7.17 -2.77 -7.50
N CYS A 92 -8.03 -3.80 -7.46
CA CYS A 92 -8.35 -4.68 -8.60
C CYS A 92 -7.12 -5.41 -9.20
N PHE A 93 -5.93 -5.23 -8.64
CA PHE A 93 -4.69 -5.87 -9.09
C PHE A 93 -4.32 -7.10 -8.26
N GLU A 94 -5.10 -7.41 -7.21
CA GLU A 94 -4.86 -8.52 -6.27
C GLU A 94 -3.48 -8.47 -5.58
N GLU A 95 -2.80 -7.34 -5.68
CA GLU A 95 -1.52 -7.07 -5.05
C GLU A 95 -1.44 -5.61 -4.54
N VAL A 96 -0.53 -5.38 -3.58
CA VAL A 96 -0.29 -4.08 -2.95
C VAL A 96 1.21 -3.86 -2.83
N ALA A 97 1.70 -2.78 -3.43
CA ALA A 97 3.07 -2.35 -3.29
C ALA A 97 3.21 -1.43 -2.07
N PHE A 98 4.22 -1.69 -1.24
CA PHE A 98 4.58 -0.86 -0.11
C PHE A 98 5.98 -0.29 -0.30
N ASP A 99 6.03 1.03 -0.41
CA ASP A 99 7.25 1.83 -0.39
C ASP A 99 7.26 2.81 0.79
N GLU A 100 6.13 2.99 1.48
CA GLU A 100 5.98 3.89 2.62
C GLU A 100 5.08 3.30 3.72
N LYS A 101 5.45 3.52 4.98
CA LYS A 101 4.70 3.03 6.15
C LYS A 101 3.34 3.73 6.33
N SER A 102 3.21 4.96 5.83
CA SER A 102 1.95 5.72 5.85
C SER A 102 0.84 5.00 5.11
N TYR A 103 1.15 4.39 3.97
CA TYR A 103 0.19 3.60 3.19
C TYR A 103 -0.25 2.34 3.94
N PHE A 104 0.67 1.63 4.60
CA PHE A 104 0.33 0.52 5.49
C PHE A 104 -0.59 0.96 6.63
N ASN A 105 -0.25 2.03 7.35
CA ASN A 105 -1.06 2.56 8.44
C ASN A 105 -2.45 2.97 7.97
N MET A 106 -2.54 3.54 6.77
CA MET A 106 -3.80 3.89 6.13
C MET A 106 -4.64 2.65 5.85
N ILE A 107 -4.07 1.61 5.23
CA ILE A 107 -4.80 0.36 4.94
C ILE A 107 -5.31 -0.26 6.24
N MET A 108 -4.49 -0.36 7.28
CA MET A 108 -4.92 -0.92 8.56
C MET A 108 -6.11 -0.14 9.14
N TRP A 109 -6.00 1.18 9.19
CA TRP A 109 -7.10 2.01 9.68
C TRP A 109 -8.36 1.90 8.81
N LEU A 110 -8.21 1.90 7.49
CA LEU A 110 -9.32 1.77 6.55
C LEU A 110 -10.03 0.43 6.77
N MET A 111 -9.29 -0.67 6.83
CA MET A 111 -9.86 -2.01 6.97
C MET A 111 -10.55 -2.24 8.32
N ASP A 112 -10.11 -1.55 9.37
CA ASP A 112 -10.75 -1.55 10.69
C ASP A 112 -12.05 -0.73 10.74
N ASN A 113 -12.22 0.27 9.84
CA ASN A 113 -13.34 1.22 9.88
C ASN A 113 -14.32 1.07 8.70
N MET A 114 -13.92 0.38 7.64
CA MET A 114 -14.72 0.20 6.43
C MET A 114 -15.90 -0.74 6.71
N ASP A 115 -17.09 -0.30 6.31
CA ASP A 115 -18.31 -1.10 6.30
C ASP A 115 -19.00 -1.06 4.92
N GLU A 116 -20.18 -1.66 4.82
CA GLU A 116 -20.94 -1.76 3.59
C GLU A 116 -21.39 -0.41 3.00
N ASN A 117 -21.34 0.70 3.74
CA ASN A 117 -21.69 2.04 3.27
C ASN A 117 -20.52 2.77 2.63
N TRP A 118 -19.31 2.23 2.74
CA TRP A 118 -18.14 2.84 2.12
C TRP A 118 -18.16 2.67 0.60
N SER A 119 -17.50 3.59 -0.09
CA SER A 119 -17.26 3.54 -1.52
C SER A 119 -15.84 3.98 -1.85
N GLN A 120 -15.31 3.49 -2.97
CA GLN A 120 -14.05 3.94 -3.53
C GLN A 120 -14.30 4.85 -4.73
N SER A 121 -13.45 5.88 -4.87
CA SER A 121 -13.40 6.72 -6.06
C SER A 121 -13.09 5.90 -7.31
N PRO A 122 -13.79 6.09 -8.43
CA PRO A 122 -13.44 5.44 -9.70
C PRO A 122 -12.15 6.02 -10.32
N TYR A 123 -11.62 7.12 -9.78
CA TYR A 123 -10.46 7.84 -10.32
C TYR A 123 -9.17 7.62 -9.53
N GLY A 124 -9.16 6.73 -8.53
CA GLY A 124 -7.96 6.41 -7.77
C GLY A 124 -8.25 5.85 -6.37
N GLU A 125 -7.18 5.68 -5.59
CA GLU A 125 -7.28 5.17 -4.22
C GLU A 125 -7.74 6.27 -3.25
N SER A 126 -9.03 6.55 -3.28
CA SER A 126 -9.72 7.38 -2.31
C SER A 126 -10.98 6.69 -1.86
N PHE A 127 -11.22 6.70 -0.55
CA PHE A 127 -12.35 6.00 0.05
C PHE A 127 -13.23 6.99 0.79
N TYR A 128 -14.54 6.79 0.70
CA TYR A 128 -15.53 7.61 1.36
C TYR A 128 -16.39 6.74 2.25
N SER A 129 -16.75 7.20 3.45
CA SER A 129 -17.70 6.51 4.34
C SER A 129 -19.16 6.66 3.89
N SER A 130 -19.39 6.82 2.60
CA SER A 130 -20.71 6.98 1.97
C SER A 130 -20.67 6.53 0.53
N LYS A 131 -21.78 5.96 0.04
CA LYS A 131 -22.03 5.70 -1.40
C LYS A 131 -22.65 6.89 -2.13
N ASN A 132 -23.23 7.84 -1.39
CA ASN A 132 -23.85 9.03 -1.94
C ASN A 132 -22.81 10.14 -2.08
N ILE A 133 -21.89 9.98 -3.02
CA ILE A 133 -20.78 10.90 -3.28
C ILE A 133 -20.83 11.30 -4.75
N ASP A 134 -20.74 12.60 -5.01
CA ASP A 134 -20.64 13.16 -6.36
C ASP A 134 -19.61 14.29 -6.37
N TRP A 135 -19.12 14.69 -7.53
CA TRP A 135 -18.20 15.80 -7.71
C TRP A 135 -18.65 17.06 -6.96
N GLY A 136 -19.94 17.42 -7.07
CA GLY A 136 -20.55 18.59 -6.43
C GLY A 136 -21.13 18.35 -5.04
N TYR A 137 -21.12 17.11 -4.53
CA TYR A 137 -21.79 16.78 -3.26
C TYR A 137 -21.00 15.79 -2.40
N LYS A 138 -20.86 16.14 -1.13
CA LYS A 138 -20.34 15.27 -0.07
C LYS A 138 -21.33 15.34 1.11
N PRO A 139 -21.77 14.21 1.68
CA PRO A 139 -22.64 14.24 2.85
C PRO A 139 -21.95 14.88 4.04
N GLU A 140 -22.67 15.74 4.77
CA GLU A 140 -22.17 16.32 6.02
C GLU A 140 -21.80 15.20 7.00
N GLY A 141 -20.61 15.32 7.60
CA GLY A 141 -20.06 14.35 8.54
C GLY A 141 -19.44 13.11 7.91
N SER A 142 -19.46 12.96 6.57
CA SER A 142 -18.79 11.85 5.90
C SER A 142 -17.28 11.92 6.01
N LEU A 143 -16.63 10.76 6.08
CA LEU A 143 -15.18 10.64 6.08
C LEU A 143 -14.66 10.42 4.67
N ARG A 144 -13.47 10.95 4.39
CA ARG A 144 -12.67 10.60 3.22
C ARG A 144 -11.28 10.16 3.68
N VAL A 145 -10.77 9.08 3.08
CA VAL A 145 -9.38 8.64 3.17
C VAL A 145 -8.70 8.84 1.82
N SER A 146 -7.60 9.59 1.78
CA SER A 146 -6.91 9.98 0.53
C SER A 146 -5.50 10.45 0.82
N ASP A 147 -4.62 10.36 -0.18
CA ASP A 147 -3.29 11.01 -0.20
C ASP A 147 -3.26 12.34 -0.95
N HIS A 148 -4.29 12.63 -1.74
CA HIS A 148 -4.42 13.84 -2.53
C HIS A 148 -5.59 14.70 -2.04
N TRP A 149 -5.26 15.96 -1.70
CA TRP A 149 -6.14 16.97 -1.12
C TRP A 149 -5.95 18.30 -1.85
N ASN A 150 -6.97 19.17 -1.84
CA ASN A 150 -6.93 20.49 -2.47
C ASN A 150 -6.47 20.46 -3.94
N PHE A 151 -7.06 19.59 -4.76
CA PHE A 151 -6.67 19.47 -6.17
C PHE A 151 -7.45 20.45 -7.06
N GLY A 152 -6.89 20.79 -8.22
CA GLY A 152 -7.43 21.81 -9.13
C GLY A 152 -6.56 23.07 -9.18
N GLU A 153 -6.81 23.96 -10.15
CA GLU A 153 -5.97 25.15 -10.37
C GLU A 153 -5.98 26.11 -9.17
N ASN A 154 -7.07 26.11 -8.40
CA ASN A 154 -7.30 26.95 -7.24
C ASN A 154 -7.58 26.13 -5.97
N GLY A 155 -7.30 24.82 -5.97
CA GLY A 155 -7.61 23.91 -4.86
C GLY A 155 -9.10 23.69 -4.63
N GLU A 156 -9.90 23.87 -5.68
CA GLU A 156 -11.36 23.83 -5.63
C GLU A 156 -11.92 22.44 -5.31
N HIS A 157 -11.16 21.38 -5.55
CA HIS A 157 -11.62 20.03 -5.30
C HIS A 157 -11.10 19.46 -4.00
N CYS A 158 -12.08 19.03 -3.20
CA CYS A 158 -11.89 18.50 -1.85
C CYS A 158 -11.07 19.45 -0.98
N PRO A 159 -11.58 20.69 -0.82
CA PRO A 159 -10.90 21.71 -0.05
C PRO A 159 -10.82 21.29 1.41
N THR A 160 -9.67 21.48 2.02
CA THR A 160 -9.45 21.22 3.44
C THR A 160 -9.51 22.52 4.25
N ALA A 161 -9.85 22.40 5.53
CA ALA A 161 -9.86 23.54 6.45
C ALA A 161 -8.44 23.99 6.82
N GLU A 162 -7.53 23.02 6.98
CA GLU A 162 -6.09 23.20 7.10
C GLU A 162 -5.33 22.49 5.96
N PRO A 163 -4.11 22.90 5.61
CA PRO A 163 -3.30 22.15 4.64
C PRO A 163 -3.11 20.69 5.07
N VAL A 164 -3.44 19.75 4.17
CA VAL A 164 -3.24 18.32 4.36
C VAL A 164 -2.44 17.76 3.19
N ASP A 165 -1.43 16.96 3.50
CA ASP A 165 -0.51 16.30 2.58
C ASP A 165 -0.35 14.82 2.94
N GLY A 166 -0.24 13.97 1.92
CA GLY A 166 -0.09 12.52 2.09
C GLY A 166 -1.36 11.84 2.63
N TRP A 167 -1.23 10.55 2.93
CA TRP A 167 -2.33 9.73 3.42
C TRP A 167 -2.92 10.28 4.72
N ALA A 168 -4.21 10.60 4.67
CA ALA A 168 -4.96 11.09 5.82
C ALA A 168 -6.41 10.62 5.76
N VAL A 169 -7.09 10.71 6.90
CA VAL A 169 -8.54 10.70 7.00
C VAL A 169 -9.03 12.07 7.45
N CYS A 170 -10.00 12.60 6.71
CA CYS A 170 -10.63 13.88 7.01
C CYS A 170 -12.16 13.74 7.02
N LYS A 171 -12.83 14.59 7.78
CA LYS A 171 -14.30 14.66 7.88
C LYS A 171 -14.84 15.87 7.15
N PHE A 172 -15.88 15.70 6.36
CA PHE A 172 -16.53 16.80 5.64
C PHE A 172 -17.47 17.56 6.58
N GLU A 173 -17.16 18.83 6.85
CA GLU A 173 -17.99 19.72 7.66
C GLU A 173 -18.04 21.13 7.06
N ASN A 174 -19.25 21.66 6.88
CA ASN A 174 -19.50 23.01 6.36
C ASN A 174 -18.77 23.32 5.03
N GLY A 175 -18.76 22.37 4.10
CA GLY A 175 -18.17 22.55 2.77
C GLY A 175 -16.67 22.26 2.66
N LYS A 176 -16.01 21.86 3.75
CA LYS A 176 -14.57 21.56 3.78
C LYS A 176 -14.26 20.27 4.52
N TYR A 177 -13.12 19.67 4.21
CA TYR A 177 -12.56 18.54 4.93
C TYR A 177 -11.70 19.00 6.11
N HIS A 178 -11.95 18.48 7.31
CA HIS A 178 -11.18 18.73 8.53
C HIS A 178 -10.40 17.47 8.90
N LEU A 179 -9.12 17.60 9.17
CA LEU A 179 -8.20 16.52 9.46
C LEU A 179 -8.62 15.79 10.74
N ILE A 180 -8.80 14.48 10.62
CA ILE A 180 -9.02 13.59 11.76
C ILE A 180 -7.71 12.90 12.15
N LYS A 181 -6.96 12.40 11.16
CA LYS A 181 -5.69 11.71 11.37
C LYS A 181 -4.83 11.71 10.10
N LYS A 182 -3.53 11.91 10.27
CA LYS A 182 -2.49 11.70 9.24
C LYS A 182 -1.76 10.37 9.51
N PHE A 183 -1.33 9.69 8.45
CA PHE A 183 -0.71 8.35 8.51
C PHE A 183 0.78 8.34 8.22
#